data_AF-A0A938SZU7-F1
#
_entry.id   AF-A0A938SZU7-F1
#
_cell.length_a   1.000
_cell.length_b   1.000
_cell.length_c   1.000
_cell.angle_alpha   90.00
_cell.angle_beta   90.00
_cell.angle_gamma   90.00
#
_symmetry.space_group_name_H-M   'P 1'
#
loop_
_entity.id
_entity.type
_entity.pdbx_description
1 polymer ?
#
loop_
_entity_poly.entity_id
_entity_poly.type
_entity_poly.pdbx_seq_one_letter_code
_entity_poly.pdbx_strand_id
1 'polypeptide(L)'
;MVHRRAEADHADLEARTDPGRRGLGGGTSVSAAPTDRQPVESRDTFGRPLKSLRLSVTDRCNLRCQYCMPEEDYTWLPRETLLSFEEITTLTGVCTDLGVDKVRLTGGEPLLRRGLPALITMLRHNTGLKEIALTTNGVLLADEADALHEAGLHRVTVSLDTLKPERFKALTRRDTLARVTEGIESAARVGFKNLKLDTVAIRGYNDDELVDLIEYGKGVNAEVRFIEYMDVGGATDWSLDKVVTRAAMLDLLGRRYGRIDPLQEDSSAPAQRFRLPDGTTFGIIASTTTPFCATCDRSRLTADGLWFLCLYAKDGMDLRQPLRAGASRDEIMARIRSGWQARQDRGAEQRKELERLGIRARLVEIERLREDPHLEMHARGG
;
A
#
# COMPACT_ATOMS: atom_id res chain seq x y z
N MET A 1 -25.40 19.64 82.27
CA MET A 1 -25.66 18.38 83.00
C MET A 1 -25.02 17.26 82.18
N VAL A 2 -23.73 17.01 82.39
CA VAL A 2 -23.18 15.96 83.28
C VAL A 2 -23.19 14.58 82.61
N HIS A 3 -21.96 14.15 82.27
CA HIS A 3 -21.42 12.77 82.20
C HIS A 3 -21.70 11.89 80.98
N ARG A 4 -20.66 11.58 80.17
CA ARG A 4 -19.55 10.57 80.32
C ARG A 4 -19.97 9.24 79.65
N ARG A 5 -19.28 8.84 78.58
CA ARG A 5 -18.09 7.95 78.52
C ARG A 5 -18.38 6.51 78.95
N ALA A 6 -18.16 5.58 78.02
CA ALA A 6 -17.36 4.35 78.13
C ALA A 6 -17.61 3.56 76.80
N GLU A 7 -16.60 3.17 76.01
CA GLU A 7 -15.66 2.06 76.25
C GLU A 7 -16.42 0.74 76.52
N ALA A 8 -16.12 -0.42 75.95
CA ALA A 8 -15.15 -0.91 74.98
C ALA A 8 -15.65 -2.32 74.59
N ASP A 9 -14.97 -2.97 73.64
CA ASP A 9 -14.61 -4.40 73.65
C ASP A 9 -14.78 -5.13 72.31
N HIS A 10 -13.62 -5.34 71.69
CA HIS A 10 -13.09 -6.60 71.19
C HIS A 10 -14.03 -7.82 71.15
N ALA A 11 -14.16 -8.45 69.98
CA ALA A 11 -13.29 -9.57 69.58
C ALA A 11 -13.91 -10.37 68.41
N ASP A 12 -13.05 -10.64 67.43
CA ASP A 12 -12.99 -11.77 66.50
C ASP A 12 -14.12 -12.81 66.49
N LEU A 13 -14.61 -13.15 65.29
CA LEU A 13 -14.53 -14.53 64.79
C LEU A 13 -14.86 -14.66 63.28
N GLU A 14 -13.93 -15.34 62.61
CA GLU A 14 -14.13 -16.32 61.53
C GLU A 14 -14.44 -15.90 60.09
N ALA A 15 -13.41 -16.12 59.28
CA ALA A 15 -13.45 -16.44 57.87
C ALA A 15 -14.41 -17.61 57.56
N ARG A 16 -15.23 -17.44 56.53
CA ARG A 16 -15.85 -18.54 55.80
C ARG A 16 -15.65 -18.35 54.31
N THR A 17 -14.97 -19.34 53.74
CA THR A 17 -14.81 -19.66 52.34
C THR A 17 -16.15 -20.04 51.71
N ASP A 18 -16.39 -19.61 50.47
CA ASP A 18 -17.48 -20.12 49.63
C ASP A 18 -16.91 -20.70 48.31
N PRO A 19 -17.15 -21.99 48.02
CA PRO A 19 -16.65 -22.68 46.82
C PRO A 19 -17.72 -22.68 45.71
N GLY A 20 -17.33 -22.45 44.44
CA GLY A 20 -18.35 -22.50 43.39
C GLY A 20 -17.87 -22.31 41.95
N ARG A 21 -16.94 -23.14 41.50
CA ARG A 21 -16.50 -23.22 40.10
C ARG A 21 -17.45 -24.12 39.28
N ARG A 22 -18.17 -23.55 38.31
CA ARG A 22 -18.70 -24.19 37.09
C ARG A 22 -18.58 -23.12 36.00
N GLY A 23 -17.83 -23.25 34.91
CA GLY A 23 -17.67 -24.39 34.01
C GLY A 23 -18.28 -23.97 32.67
N LEU A 24 -17.54 -23.19 31.86
CA LEU A 24 -17.89 -22.89 30.48
C LEU A 24 -16.64 -22.99 29.59
N GLY A 25 -16.67 -24.04 28.75
CA GLY A 25 -16.17 -24.14 27.38
C GLY A 25 -14.89 -23.41 27.02
N GLY A 26 -13.81 -24.19 26.84
CA GLY A 26 -12.59 -23.74 26.19
C GLY A 26 -12.85 -23.32 24.74
N GLY A 27 -12.81 -22.02 24.50
CA GLY A 27 -12.43 -21.47 23.20
C GLY A 27 -10.91 -21.53 23.12
N THR A 28 -10.38 -22.36 22.22
CA THR A 28 -8.98 -22.32 21.83
C THR A 28 -8.70 -20.96 21.21
N SER A 29 -8.16 -20.04 22.01
CA SER A 29 -7.49 -18.86 21.49
C SER A 29 -6.29 -19.35 20.69
N VAL A 30 -6.32 -19.10 19.38
CA VAL A 30 -5.13 -19.26 18.55
C VAL A 30 -4.18 -18.14 18.95
N SER A 31 -3.38 -18.41 19.99
CA SER A 31 -2.25 -17.59 20.38
C SER A 31 -1.29 -17.49 19.18
N ALA A 32 -1.16 -16.30 18.63
CA ALA A 32 -0.12 -15.96 17.66
C ALA A 32 1.24 -15.92 18.37
N ALA A 33 1.75 -17.09 18.78
CA ALA A 33 3.11 -17.20 19.26
C ALA A 33 4.07 -16.91 18.09
N PRO A 34 5.11 -16.08 18.28
CA PRO A 34 6.12 -15.87 17.26
C PRO A 34 6.87 -17.19 17.04
N THR A 35 6.64 -17.81 15.89
CA THR A 35 7.44 -18.97 15.48
C THR A 35 8.81 -18.48 15.07
N ASP A 36 9.85 -18.89 15.80
CA ASP A 36 11.29 -18.74 15.50
C ASP A 36 11.73 -19.54 14.25
N ARG A 37 10.83 -19.69 13.27
CA ARG A 37 11.07 -20.40 12.02
C ARG A 37 11.83 -19.46 11.10
N GLN A 38 13.03 -19.86 10.68
CA GLN A 38 13.75 -19.14 9.63
C GLN A 38 12.88 -19.09 8.35
N PRO A 39 12.74 -17.92 7.70
CA PRO A 39 11.97 -17.81 6.47
C PRO A 39 12.49 -18.75 5.39
N VAL A 40 11.59 -19.52 4.78
CA VAL A 40 11.91 -20.34 3.61
C VAL A 40 11.65 -19.50 2.38
N GLU A 41 12.70 -18.93 1.80
CA GLU A 41 12.58 -18.06 0.63
C GLU A 41 11.93 -18.79 -0.55
N SER A 42 10.76 -18.31 -0.98
CA SER A 42 10.08 -18.81 -2.17
C SER A 42 10.53 -18.05 -3.41
N ARG A 43 10.86 -18.77 -4.48
CA ARG A 43 11.27 -18.23 -5.79
C ARG A 43 10.33 -18.71 -6.88
N ASP A 44 10.05 -17.82 -7.83
CA ASP A 44 9.22 -18.15 -8.99
C ASP A 44 9.99 -18.79 -10.15
N THR A 45 9.31 -19.04 -11.26
CA THR A 45 9.88 -19.66 -12.48
C THR A 45 11.05 -18.89 -13.10
N PHE A 46 11.21 -17.60 -12.79
CA PHE A 46 12.34 -16.78 -13.22
C PHE A 46 13.37 -16.56 -12.10
N GLY A 47 13.23 -17.25 -10.97
CA GLY A 47 14.11 -17.14 -9.82
C GLY A 47 13.85 -15.89 -8.96
N ARG A 48 12.76 -15.14 -9.19
CA ARG A 48 12.46 -13.90 -8.43
C ARG A 48 11.91 -14.26 -7.04
N PRO A 49 12.42 -13.66 -5.95
CA PRO A 49 11.98 -13.97 -4.61
C PRO A 49 10.63 -13.30 -4.28
N LEU A 50 9.84 -13.89 -3.38
CA LEU A 50 8.70 -13.22 -2.76
C LEU A 50 9.18 -12.35 -1.59
N LYS A 51 9.24 -11.02 -1.77
CA LYS A 51 9.76 -10.09 -0.73
C LYS A 51 8.81 -8.99 -0.33
N SER A 52 7.94 -8.54 -1.23
CA SER A 52 7.08 -7.39 -0.98
C SER A 52 5.60 -7.74 -1.16
N LEU A 53 4.81 -7.43 -0.13
CA LEU A 53 3.37 -7.58 -0.13
C LEU A 53 2.71 -6.20 -0.17
N ARG A 54 1.92 -5.95 -1.21
CA ARG A 54 1.05 -4.77 -1.28
C ARG A 54 -0.33 -5.16 -0.76
N LEU A 55 -0.79 -4.50 0.29
CA LEU A 55 -1.99 -4.88 1.02
C LEU A 55 -3.02 -3.77 0.92
N SER A 56 -4.14 -4.05 0.25
CA SER A 56 -5.30 -3.17 0.19
C SER A 56 -6.12 -3.37 1.46
N VAL A 57 -6.33 -2.31 2.26
CA VAL A 57 -7.11 -2.38 3.52
C VAL A 57 -8.58 -1.98 3.34
N THR A 58 -8.90 -1.43 2.17
CA THR A 58 -10.22 -0.95 1.78
C THR A 58 -10.25 -0.75 0.27
N ASP A 59 -11.41 -0.92 -0.34
CA ASP A 59 -11.69 -0.54 -1.73
C ASP A 59 -12.14 0.93 -1.85
N ARG A 60 -12.68 1.52 -0.78
CA ARG A 60 -13.20 2.89 -0.79
C ARG A 60 -12.12 3.94 -0.98
N CYS A 61 -12.44 4.99 -1.73
CA CYS A 61 -11.61 6.19 -1.90
C CYS A 61 -12.45 7.48 -1.78
N ASN A 62 -11.86 8.54 -1.22
CA ASN A 62 -12.45 9.87 -1.10
C ASN A 62 -12.16 10.77 -2.32
N LEU A 63 -11.30 10.33 -3.24
CA LEU A 63 -11.05 10.97 -4.55
C LEU A 63 -11.67 10.15 -5.70
N ARG A 64 -11.73 10.74 -6.89
CA ARG A 64 -12.15 10.10 -8.16
C ARG A 64 -11.17 10.47 -9.27
N CYS A 65 -9.91 10.05 -9.10
CA CYS A 65 -8.84 10.38 -10.04
C CYS A 65 -9.16 9.80 -11.43
N GLN A 66 -9.12 10.62 -12.48
CA GLN A 66 -9.51 10.19 -13.84
C GLN A 66 -8.75 8.95 -14.34
N TYR A 67 -7.50 8.75 -13.96
CA TYR A 67 -6.71 7.59 -14.38
C TYR A 67 -6.93 6.31 -13.55
N CYS A 68 -7.72 6.38 -12.48
CA CYS A 68 -7.87 5.30 -11.50
C CYS A 68 -9.34 4.96 -11.25
N MET A 69 -10.16 5.99 -11.03
CA MET A 69 -11.59 5.89 -10.76
C MET A 69 -12.41 6.87 -11.65
N PRO A 70 -12.41 6.69 -12.99
CA PRO A 70 -13.07 7.59 -13.94
C PRO A 70 -14.61 7.54 -13.93
N GLU A 71 -15.21 6.44 -13.50
CA GLU A 71 -16.67 6.25 -13.56
C GLU A 71 -17.41 7.20 -12.60
N GLU A 72 -18.70 7.42 -12.86
CA GLU A 72 -19.55 8.21 -11.97
C GLU A 72 -19.92 7.41 -10.72
N ASP A 73 -20.30 6.14 -10.92
CA ASP A 73 -20.77 5.23 -9.89
C ASP A 73 -19.79 4.08 -9.66
N TYR A 74 -19.56 3.78 -8.38
CA TYR A 74 -18.69 2.69 -7.95
C TYR A 74 -19.42 1.81 -6.95
N THR A 75 -19.41 0.50 -7.20
CA THR A 75 -19.94 -0.48 -6.26
C THR A 75 -18.85 -0.88 -5.28
N TRP A 76 -19.02 -0.52 -4.02
CA TRP A 76 -18.09 -0.90 -2.97
C TRP A 76 -18.35 -2.32 -2.48
N LEU A 77 -17.27 -2.99 -2.09
CA LEU A 77 -17.29 -4.25 -1.39
C LEU A 77 -18.11 -4.12 -0.09
N PRO A 78 -19.01 -5.10 0.19
CA PRO A 78 -19.70 -5.18 1.46
C PRO A 78 -18.70 -5.26 2.61
N ARG A 79 -19.03 -4.67 3.76
CA ARG A 79 -18.06 -4.53 4.85
C ARG A 79 -17.61 -5.89 5.42
N GLU A 80 -18.51 -6.86 5.39
CA GLU A 80 -18.34 -8.25 5.82
C GLU A 80 -17.41 -9.07 4.91
N THR A 81 -17.21 -8.66 3.66
CA THR A 81 -16.27 -9.34 2.77
C THR A 81 -14.83 -8.89 3.02
N LEU A 82 -14.63 -7.70 3.57
CA LEU A 82 -13.31 -7.19 3.91
C LEU A 82 -12.63 -8.08 4.97
N LEU A 83 -11.33 -8.25 4.81
CA LEU A 83 -10.49 -8.91 5.81
C LEU A 83 -10.51 -8.09 7.12
N SER A 84 -10.58 -8.79 8.25
CA SER A 84 -10.32 -8.21 9.56
C SER A 84 -8.82 -7.92 9.73
N PHE A 85 -8.44 -7.15 10.75
CA PHE A 85 -7.02 -6.90 11.02
C PHE A 85 -6.30 -8.17 11.47
N GLU A 86 -6.99 -9.04 12.22
CA GLU A 86 -6.50 -10.37 12.60
C GLU A 86 -6.24 -11.23 11.36
N GLU A 87 -7.19 -11.27 10.41
CA GLU A 87 -7.03 -12.02 9.15
C GLU A 87 -5.86 -11.47 8.33
N ILE A 88 -5.73 -10.14 8.23
CA ILE A 88 -4.58 -9.47 7.58
C ILE A 88 -3.27 -9.87 8.26
N THR A 89 -3.19 -9.82 9.59
CA THR A 89 -1.98 -10.17 10.33
C THR A 89 -1.64 -11.65 10.16
N THR A 90 -2.63 -12.55 10.18
CA THR A 90 -2.42 -13.99 9.92
C THR A 90 -1.83 -14.22 8.52
N LEU A 91 -2.45 -13.68 7.47
CA LEU A 91 -1.98 -13.85 6.09
C LEU A 91 -0.62 -13.21 5.86
N THR A 92 -0.39 -12.02 6.43
CA THR A 92 0.92 -11.35 6.36
C THR A 92 2.00 -12.19 7.04
N GLY A 93 1.69 -12.77 8.20
CA GLY A 93 2.60 -13.68 8.89
C GLY A 93 2.97 -14.89 8.03
N VAL A 94 2.01 -15.51 7.32
CA VAL A 94 2.31 -16.63 6.41
C VAL A 94 3.20 -16.17 5.24
N CYS A 95 2.95 -14.99 4.67
CA CYS A 95 3.79 -14.41 3.63
C CYS A 95 5.22 -14.15 4.14
N THR A 96 5.39 -13.70 5.38
CA THR A 96 6.70 -13.47 6.00
C THR A 96 7.49 -14.76 6.16
N ASP A 97 6.85 -15.87 6.56
CA ASP A 97 7.49 -17.19 6.61
C ASP A 97 8.02 -17.64 5.22
N LEU A 98 7.48 -17.08 4.13
CA LEU A 98 7.90 -17.35 2.75
C LEU A 98 8.88 -16.32 2.17
N GLY A 99 9.31 -15.35 2.98
CA GLY A 99 10.34 -14.38 2.65
C GLY A 99 9.89 -12.91 2.55
N VAL A 100 8.59 -12.60 2.70
CA VAL A 100 8.12 -11.21 2.70
C VAL A 100 8.66 -10.45 3.91
N ASP A 101 9.45 -9.41 3.65
CA ASP A 101 9.99 -8.52 4.68
C ASP A 101 9.53 -7.06 4.53
N LYS A 102 8.75 -6.75 3.48
CA LYS A 102 8.18 -5.41 3.23
C LYS A 102 6.68 -5.48 2.99
N VAL A 103 5.92 -4.72 3.76
CA VAL A 103 4.48 -4.53 3.56
C VAL A 103 4.19 -3.07 3.17
N ARG A 104 3.40 -2.89 2.11
CA ARG A 104 2.87 -1.58 1.72
C ARG A 104 1.35 -1.57 1.88
N LEU A 105 0.87 -0.84 2.87
CA LEU A 105 -0.54 -0.57 3.09
C LEU A 105 -1.05 0.43 2.04
N THR A 106 -2.19 0.09 1.46
CA THR A 106 -2.88 0.80 0.37
C THR A 106 -4.38 0.59 0.47
N GLY A 107 -5.13 1.00 -0.53
CA GLY A 107 -6.51 0.60 -0.72
C GLY A 107 -6.98 1.08 -2.09
N GLY A 108 -8.24 1.52 -2.12
CA GLY A 108 -8.51 2.89 -2.56
C GLY A 108 -7.71 3.88 -1.70
N GLU A 109 -8.35 4.56 -0.75
CA GLU A 109 -7.66 5.41 0.23
C GLU A 109 -7.55 4.70 1.59
N PRO A 110 -6.36 4.22 2.00
CA PRO A 110 -6.20 3.45 3.25
C PRO A 110 -6.61 4.22 4.51
N LEU A 111 -6.47 5.55 4.55
CA LEU A 111 -6.85 6.35 5.73
C LEU A 111 -8.37 6.38 5.97
N LEU A 112 -9.19 5.89 5.03
CA LEU A 112 -10.62 5.66 5.29
C LEU A 112 -10.89 4.41 6.13
N ARG A 113 -9.91 3.51 6.28
CA ARG A 113 -10.05 2.31 7.10
C ARG A 113 -9.83 2.68 8.57
N ARG A 114 -10.95 2.83 9.29
CA ARG A 114 -10.93 3.12 10.73
C ARG A 114 -10.04 2.16 11.51
N GLY A 115 -9.24 2.70 12.42
CA GLY A 115 -8.33 1.94 13.27
C GLY A 115 -7.04 1.50 12.58
N LEU A 116 -6.67 2.09 11.43
CA LEU A 116 -5.43 1.76 10.73
C LEU A 116 -4.17 1.78 11.63
N PRO A 117 -4.00 2.70 12.59
CA PRO A 117 -2.89 2.63 13.57
C PRO A 117 -2.84 1.30 14.33
N ALA A 118 -3.99 0.74 14.73
CA ALA A 118 -4.03 -0.55 15.42
C ALA A 118 -3.53 -1.70 14.52
N LEU A 119 -3.89 -1.70 13.24
CA LEU A 119 -3.36 -2.66 12.28
C LEU A 119 -1.83 -2.55 12.16
N ILE A 120 -1.30 -1.33 12.10
CA ILE A 120 0.15 -1.11 12.03
C ILE A 120 0.82 -1.69 13.27
N THR A 121 0.31 -1.41 14.47
CA THR A 121 0.82 -1.99 15.72
C THR A 121 0.80 -3.52 15.70
N MET A 122 -0.28 -4.14 15.22
CA MET A 122 -0.36 -5.60 15.08
C MET A 122 0.70 -6.14 14.11
N LEU A 123 0.91 -5.48 12.97
CA LEU A 123 1.94 -5.86 12.01
C LEU A 123 3.36 -5.66 12.55
N ARG A 124 3.59 -4.67 13.43
CA ARG A 124 4.90 -4.45 14.06
C ARG A 124 5.33 -5.57 15.00
N HIS A 125 4.38 -6.35 15.54
CA HIS A 125 4.71 -7.56 16.31
C HIS A 125 5.36 -8.66 15.46
N ASN A 126 5.20 -8.62 14.13
CA ASN A 126 5.91 -9.53 13.23
C ASN A 126 7.34 -9.02 13.00
N THR A 127 8.29 -9.59 13.74
CA THR A 127 9.72 -9.22 13.69
C THR A 127 10.40 -9.53 12.35
N GLY A 128 9.79 -10.37 11.51
CA GLY A 128 10.29 -10.61 10.15
C GLY A 128 10.00 -9.46 9.17
N LEU A 129 9.09 -8.54 9.50
CA LEU A 129 8.84 -7.34 8.71
C LEU A 129 9.86 -6.25 9.02
N LYS A 130 10.72 -5.98 8.04
CA LYS A 130 11.70 -4.89 8.09
C LYS A 130 11.10 -3.54 7.75
N GLU A 131 10.01 -3.53 7.00
CA GLU A 131 9.37 -2.29 6.56
C GLU A 131 7.85 -2.42 6.47
N ILE A 132 7.18 -1.42 7.03
CA ILE A 132 5.75 -1.16 6.85
C ILE A 132 5.64 0.27 6.32
N ALA A 133 5.13 0.40 5.11
CA ALA A 133 4.94 1.68 4.43
C ALA A 133 3.47 1.91 4.09
N LEU A 134 3.05 3.16 3.99
CA LEU A 134 1.71 3.58 3.58
C LEU A 134 1.79 4.32 2.25
N THR A 135 0.80 4.10 1.37
CA THR A 135 0.55 4.97 0.21
C THR A 135 -0.84 5.57 0.32
N THR A 136 -0.94 6.89 0.38
CA THR A 136 -2.17 7.65 0.60
C THR A 136 -2.25 8.82 -0.38
N ASN A 137 -3.44 9.33 -0.65
CA ASN A 137 -3.63 10.61 -1.32
C ASN A 137 -3.39 11.82 -0.40
N GLY A 138 -3.22 11.62 0.91
CA GLY A 138 -2.81 12.65 1.85
C GLY A 138 -3.95 13.50 2.43
N VAL A 139 -5.19 13.39 1.95
CA VAL A 139 -6.31 14.25 2.40
C VAL A 139 -6.60 14.15 3.90
N LEU A 140 -6.43 12.96 4.47
CA LEU A 140 -6.64 12.68 5.90
C LEU A 140 -5.33 12.57 6.68
N LEU A 141 -4.18 12.80 6.02
CA LEU A 141 -2.88 12.56 6.63
C LEU A 141 -2.57 13.54 7.75
N ALA A 142 -3.06 14.78 7.66
CA ALA A 142 -2.88 15.78 8.72
C ALA A 142 -3.45 15.30 10.07
N ASP A 143 -4.60 14.64 10.03
CA ASP A 143 -5.34 14.17 11.21
C ASP A 143 -4.77 12.86 11.77
N GLU A 144 -4.14 12.04 10.92
CA GLU A 144 -3.69 10.68 11.27
C GLU A 144 -2.16 10.56 11.47
N ALA A 145 -1.37 11.56 11.06
CA ALA A 145 0.10 11.46 11.00
C ALA A 145 0.74 11.06 12.34
N ASP A 146 0.32 11.68 13.45
CA ASP A 146 0.84 11.39 14.79
C ASP A 146 0.56 9.93 15.18
N ALA A 147 -0.69 9.50 15.07
CA ALA A 147 -1.11 8.14 15.43
C ALA A 147 -0.42 7.07 14.56
N LEU A 148 -0.23 7.34 13.26
CA LEU A 148 0.49 6.44 12.35
C LEU A 148 1.96 6.31 12.73
N HIS A 149 2.60 7.43 13.09
CA HIS A 149 4.00 7.44 13.51
C HIS A 149 4.18 6.72 14.85
N GLU A 150 3.33 7.00 15.84
CA GLU A 150 3.32 6.32 17.15
C GLU A 150 3.08 4.81 17.04
N ALA A 151 2.23 4.38 16.10
CA ALA A 151 2.01 2.96 15.81
C ALA A 151 3.24 2.26 15.20
N GLY A 152 4.27 3.02 14.81
CA GLY A 152 5.51 2.50 14.26
C GLY A 152 5.52 2.35 12.74
N LEU A 153 4.72 3.14 12.01
CA LEU A 153 4.82 3.21 10.55
C LEU A 153 6.20 3.74 10.14
N HIS A 154 6.86 3.10 9.17
CA HIS A 154 8.24 3.48 8.80
C HIS A 154 8.29 4.60 7.76
N ARG A 155 7.31 4.60 6.84
CA ARG A 155 7.33 5.49 5.69
C ARG A 155 5.95 5.78 5.15
N VAL A 156 5.74 7.04 4.77
CA VAL A 156 4.58 7.51 4.03
C VAL A 156 4.99 7.85 2.59
N THR A 157 4.14 7.48 1.64
CA THR A 157 4.19 7.92 0.25
C THR A 157 2.87 8.63 -0.05
N VAL A 158 2.92 9.89 -0.46
CA VAL A 158 1.74 10.68 -0.81
C VAL A 158 1.63 10.76 -2.33
N SER A 159 0.45 10.46 -2.87
CA SER A 159 0.18 10.67 -4.30
C SER A 159 -0.17 12.13 -4.54
N LEU A 160 0.66 12.84 -5.30
CA LEU A 160 0.50 14.27 -5.59
C LEU A 160 0.83 14.52 -7.06
N ASP A 161 -0.21 14.65 -7.89
CA ASP A 161 -0.04 14.74 -9.34
C ASP A 161 0.11 16.17 -9.87
N THR A 162 -0.23 17.19 -9.08
CA THR A 162 -0.15 18.59 -9.51
C THR A 162 -0.18 19.51 -8.29
N LEU A 163 0.49 20.66 -8.40
CA LEU A 163 0.48 21.73 -7.40
C LEU A 163 -0.55 22.81 -7.74
N LYS A 164 -1.23 22.70 -8.89
CA LYS A 164 -2.23 23.65 -9.37
C LYS A 164 -3.64 23.25 -8.91
N PRO A 165 -4.34 24.07 -8.10
CA PRO A 165 -5.65 23.71 -7.54
C PRO A 165 -6.70 23.30 -8.58
N GLU A 166 -6.76 24.02 -9.70
CA GLU A 166 -7.71 23.77 -10.78
C GLU A 166 -7.44 22.43 -11.48
N ARG A 167 -6.16 22.09 -11.72
CA ARG A 167 -5.77 20.79 -12.28
C ARG A 167 -5.98 19.68 -11.26
N PHE A 168 -5.72 19.92 -9.97
CA PHE A 168 -5.99 18.94 -8.93
C PHE A 168 -7.48 18.59 -8.90
N LYS A 169 -8.35 19.62 -8.89
CA LYS A 169 -9.80 19.46 -8.87
C LYS A 169 -10.32 18.76 -10.12
N ALA A 170 -9.81 19.11 -11.30
CA ALA A 170 -10.17 18.45 -12.54
C ALA A 170 -9.77 16.97 -12.55
N LEU A 171 -8.56 16.66 -12.06
CA LEU A 171 -8.03 15.29 -12.03
C LEU A 171 -8.76 14.42 -11.02
N THR A 172 -8.95 14.91 -9.80
CA THR A 172 -9.43 14.12 -8.65
C THR A 172 -10.93 14.24 -8.41
N ARG A 173 -11.60 15.16 -9.12
CA ARG A 173 -12.99 15.61 -8.92
C ARG A 173 -13.29 16.14 -7.51
N ARG A 174 -12.27 16.51 -6.74
CA ARG A 174 -12.37 17.03 -5.37
C ARG A 174 -11.44 18.21 -5.18
N ASP A 175 -11.90 19.20 -4.43
CA ASP A 175 -11.16 20.43 -4.18
C ASP A 175 -10.43 20.35 -2.84
N THR A 176 -9.43 19.46 -2.76
CA THR A 176 -8.78 19.09 -1.49
C THR A 176 -7.27 19.23 -1.51
N LEU A 177 -6.68 19.92 -2.49
CA LEU A 177 -5.22 20.10 -2.58
C LEU A 177 -4.64 20.70 -1.29
N ALA A 178 -5.31 21.72 -0.72
CA ALA A 178 -4.88 22.33 0.53
C ALA A 178 -4.79 21.34 1.71
N ARG A 179 -5.71 20.37 1.77
CA ARG A 179 -5.67 19.29 2.79
C ARG A 179 -4.53 18.31 2.53
N VAL A 180 -4.23 18.02 1.26
CA VAL A 180 -3.09 17.17 0.89
C VAL A 180 -1.77 17.83 1.28
N THR A 181 -1.59 19.13 0.99
CA THR A 181 -0.38 19.87 1.37
C THR A 181 -0.23 19.98 2.88
N GLU A 182 -1.33 20.25 3.61
CA GLU A 182 -1.34 20.22 5.09
C GLU A 182 -0.92 18.83 5.62
N GLY A 183 -1.41 17.76 5.00
CA GLY A 183 -1.04 16.39 5.35
C GLY A 183 0.44 16.09 5.12
N ILE A 184 1.01 16.55 4.01
CA ILE A 184 2.44 16.41 3.69
C ILE A 184 3.30 17.15 4.72
N GLU A 185 2.93 18.39 5.04
CA GLU A 185 3.61 19.20 6.07
C GLU A 185 3.53 18.56 7.45
N SER A 186 2.36 18.01 7.81
CA SER A 186 2.17 17.27 9.06
C SER A 186 3.08 16.05 9.12
N ALA A 187 3.11 15.22 8.05
CA ALA A 187 3.99 14.05 8.01
C ALA A 187 5.48 14.42 8.14
N ALA A 188 5.91 15.51 7.49
CA ALA A 188 7.27 16.02 7.64
C ALA A 188 7.55 16.47 9.10
N ARG A 189 6.62 17.20 9.72
CA ARG A 189 6.72 17.70 11.10
C ARG A 189 6.79 16.58 12.14
N VAL A 190 5.95 15.55 12.00
CA VAL A 190 5.89 14.42 12.95
C VAL A 190 7.19 13.59 12.93
N GLY A 191 7.94 13.65 11.82
CA GLY A 191 9.28 13.06 11.74
C GLY A 191 9.42 11.89 10.78
N PHE A 192 8.52 11.75 9.79
CA PHE A 192 8.71 10.77 8.71
C PHE A 192 9.91 11.15 7.83
N LYS A 193 11.10 10.62 8.16
CA LYS A 193 12.39 10.96 7.51
C LYS A 193 12.52 10.55 6.04
N ASN A 194 11.66 9.66 5.55
CA ASN A 194 11.73 9.10 4.20
C ASN A 194 10.44 9.38 3.40
N LEU A 195 9.84 10.55 3.61
CA LEU A 195 8.64 10.97 2.90
C LEU A 195 8.87 10.93 1.39
N LYS A 196 7.88 10.44 0.65
CA LYS A 196 7.91 10.32 -0.81
C LYS A 196 6.67 10.94 -1.42
N LEU A 197 6.85 11.62 -2.54
CA LEU A 197 5.76 12.12 -3.36
C LEU A 197 5.76 11.34 -4.68
N ASP A 198 4.70 10.59 -4.94
CA ASP A 198 4.53 9.87 -6.21
C ASP A 198 3.63 10.72 -7.12
N THR A 199 4.08 10.97 -8.35
CA THR A 199 3.36 11.75 -9.36
C THR A 199 3.27 10.95 -10.66
N VAL A 200 2.06 10.67 -11.12
CA VAL A 200 1.83 10.14 -12.47
C VAL A 200 1.97 11.28 -13.48
N ALA A 201 3.00 11.24 -14.31
CA ALA A 201 3.24 12.26 -15.32
C ALA A 201 2.45 11.97 -16.59
N ILE A 202 1.58 12.91 -16.96
CA ILE A 202 0.65 12.83 -18.09
C ILE A 202 0.93 14.00 -19.02
N ARG A 203 1.24 13.67 -20.29
CA ARG A 203 1.57 14.66 -21.31
C ARG A 203 0.40 15.58 -21.59
N GLY A 204 0.67 16.88 -21.67
CA GLY A 204 -0.33 17.92 -21.90
C GLY A 204 -1.22 18.19 -20.69
N TYR A 205 -0.87 17.67 -19.50
CA TYR A 205 -1.66 17.84 -18.28
C TYR A 205 -0.83 18.43 -17.14
N ASN A 206 0.19 17.70 -16.67
CA ASN A 206 1.06 18.08 -15.55
C ASN A 206 2.55 17.95 -15.88
N ASP A 207 2.89 17.66 -17.13
CA ASP A 207 4.28 17.51 -17.58
C ASP A 207 5.07 18.83 -17.56
N ASP A 208 4.39 19.97 -17.48
CA ASP A 208 4.99 21.28 -17.23
C ASP A 208 5.35 21.52 -15.75
N GLU A 209 4.89 20.68 -14.81
CA GLU A 209 5.10 20.87 -13.36
C GLU A 209 6.25 20.03 -12.77
N LEU A 210 7.00 19.26 -13.58
CA LEU A 210 8.02 18.34 -13.04
C LEU A 210 9.09 19.06 -12.21
N VAL A 211 9.51 20.26 -12.62
CA VAL A 211 10.46 21.09 -11.86
C VAL A 211 9.83 21.57 -10.56
N ASP A 212 8.61 22.11 -10.63
CA ASP A 212 7.91 22.67 -9.47
C ASP A 212 7.64 21.61 -8.40
N LEU A 213 7.32 20.37 -8.82
CA LEU A 213 7.15 19.23 -7.93
C LEU A 213 8.45 18.87 -7.21
N ILE A 214 9.60 18.86 -7.90
CA ILE A 214 10.92 18.65 -7.26
C ILE A 214 11.20 19.76 -6.24
N GLU A 215 11.00 21.03 -6.59
CA GLU A 215 11.24 22.14 -5.67
C GLU A 215 10.30 22.09 -4.46
N TYR A 216 9.04 21.72 -4.66
CA TYR A 216 8.11 21.47 -3.55
C TYR A 216 8.61 20.33 -2.64
N GLY A 217 9.01 19.20 -3.23
CA GLY A 217 9.58 18.06 -2.49
C GLY A 217 10.80 18.44 -1.66
N LYS A 218 11.70 19.27 -2.20
CA LYS A 218 12.84 19.82 -1.45
C LYS A 218 12.39 20.63 -0.23
N GLY A 219 11.36 21.47 -0.38
CA GLY A 219 10.82 22.30 0.69
C GLY A 219 10.27 21.51 1.89
N VAL A 220 9.76 20.30 1.65
CA VAL A 220 9.20 19.41 2.68
C VAL A 220 10.08 18.19 3.00
N ASN A 221 11.32 18.19 2.51
CA ASN A 221 12.27 17.07 2.65
C ASN A 221 11.69 15.71 2.20
N ALA A 222 11.03 15.70 1.04
CA ALA A 222 10.48 14.51 0.41
C ALA A 222 11.17 14.19 -0.93
N GLU A 223 11.39 12.90 -1.18
CA GLU A 223 11.86 12.41 -2.49
C GLU A 223 10.68 12.31 -3.47
N VAL A 224 10.75 13.07 -4.57
CA VAL A 224 9.74 13.01 -5.64
C VAL A 224 10.02 11.85 -6.57
N ARG A 225 8.97 11.17 -7.01
CA ARG A 225 9.01 10.04 -7.94
C ARG A 225 8.01 10.24 -9.04
N PHE A 226 8.51 10.37 -10.26
CA PHE A 226 7.68 10.43 -11.44
C PHE A 226 7.37 9.03 -11.95
N ILE A 227 6.12 8.79 -12.30
CA ILE A 227 5.63 7.51 -12.78
C ILE A 227 5.14 7.73 -14.20
N GLU A 228 5.62 6.92 -15.15
CA GLU A 228 5.05 6.91 -16.48
C GLU A 228 3.57 6.48 -16.42
N TYR A 229 2.70 7.19 -17.15
CA TYR A 229 1.30 6.81 -17.20
C TYR A 229 1.14 5.36 -17.72
N MET A 230 0.45 4.52 -16.96
CA MET A 230 0.30 3.07 -17.22
C MET A 230 -1.12 2.72 -17.67
N ASP A 231 -1.23 1.70 -18.50
CA ASP A 231 -2.48 1.09 -18.98
C ASP A 231 -2.95 -0.03 -18.05
N VAL A 232 -3.30 0.34 -16.83
CA VAL A 232 -3.81 -0.57 -15.80
C VAL A 232 -5.33 -0.51 -15.73
N GLY A 233 -5.97 -1.47 -15.05
CA GLY A 233 -7.43 -1.49 -14.90
C GLY A 233 -7.94 -0.20 -14.25
N GLY A 234 -8.90 0.49 -14.89
CA GLY A 234 -9.39 1.81 -14.46
C GLY A 234 -8.76 3.00 -15.20
N ALA A 235 -7.62 2.84 -15.88
CA ALA A 235 -7.02 3.88 -16.72
C ALA A 235 -7.65 3.90 -18.14
N THR A 236 -8.96 4.12 -18.22
CA THR A 236 -9.74 4.00 -19.47
C THR A 236 -9.34 5.02 -20.54
N ASP A 237 -8.83 6.18 -20.12
CA ASP A 237 -8.35 7.27 -20.98
C ASP A 237 -6.84 7.23 -21.27
N TRP A 238 -6.19 6.11 -20.96
CA TRP A 238 -4.77 5.92 -21.27
C TRP A 238 -4.53 5.83 -22.78
N SER A 239 -3.46 6.49 -23.24
CA SER A 239 -2.89 6.33 -24.57
C SER A 239 -1.38 6.57 -24.52
N LEU A 240 -0.65 6.05 -25.51
CA LEU A 240 0.79 6.27 -25.60
C LEU A 240 1.17 7.73 -25.83
N ASP A 241 0.34 8.49 -26.53
CA ASP A 241 0.54 9.92 -26.75
C ASP A 241 0.56 10.69 -25.42
N LYS A 242 -0.17 10.20 -24.41
CA LYS A 242 -0.20 10.78 -23.06
C LYS A 242 0.99 10.38 -22.19
N VAL A 243 1.85 9.46 -22.64
CA VAL A 243 3.00 8.99 -21.85
C VAL A 243 4.14 9.98 -21.94
N VAL A 244 4.54 10.54 -20.79
CA VAL A 244 5.81 11.26 -20.63
C VAL A 244 6.88 10.22 -20.33
N THR A 245 7.75 9.92 -21.29
CA THR A 245 8.75 8.86 -21.10
C THR A 245 9.85 9.30 -20.13
N ARG A 246 10.55 8.34 -19.50
CA ARG A 246 11.75 8.62 -18.70
C ARG A 246 12.74 9.53 -19.43
N ALA A 247 12.98 9.27 -20.71
CA ALA A 247 13.88 10.08 -21.53
C ALA A 247 13.39 11.53 -21.67
N ALA A 248 12.08 11.73 -21.89
CA ALA A 248 11.48 13.06 -21.95
C ALA A 248 11.51 13.79 -20.60
N MET A 249 11.25 13.08 -19.49
CA MET A 249 11.37 13.65 -18.14
C MET A 249 12.81 14.11 -17.87
N LEU A 250 13.81 13.29 -18.18
CA LEU A 250 15.22 13.63 -18.01
C LEU A 250 15.65 14.80 -18.89
N ASP A 251 15.17 14.89 -20.14
CA ASP A 251 15.44 16.03 -21.02
C ASP A 251 14.86 17.33 -20.44
N LEU A 252 13.60 17.31 -20.02
CA LEU A 252 12.92 18.47 -19.43
C LEU A 252 13.63 18.95 -18.16
N LEU A 253 13.89 18.04 -17.23
CA LEU A 253 14.61 18.36 -16.00
C LEU A 253 16.05 18.82 -16.30
N GLY A 254 16.71 18.20 -17.28
CA GLY A 254 18.07 18.55 -17.69
C GLY A 254 18.20 19.97 -18.23
N ARG A 255 17.16 20.51 -18.90
CA ARG A 255 17.13 21.92 -19.34
C ARG A 255 17.17 22.90 -18.16
N ARG A 256 16.60 22.53 -17.01
CA ARG A 256 16.55 23.38 -15.81
C ARG A 256 17.75 23.18 -14.88
N TYR A 257 18.17 21.94 -14.68
CA TYR A 257 19.17 21.56 -13.69
C TYR A 257 20.55 21.27 -14.28
N GLY A 258 20.66 21.10 -15.59
CA GLY A 258 21.90 20.68 -16.26
C GLY A 258 22.10 19.16 -16.19
N ARG A 259 23.33 18.72 -15.95
CA ARG A 259 23.67 17.29 -15.93
C ARG A 259 22.96 16.56 -14.80
N ILE A 260 22.31 15.45 -15.13
CA ILE A 260 21.62 14.55 -14.18
C ILE A 260 22.37 13.22 -14.15
N ASP A 261 22.80 12.79 -12.96
CA ASP A 261 23.56 11.55 -12.81
C ASP A 261 22.65 10.41 -12.30
N PRO A 262 22.61 9.25 -12.97
CA PRO A 262 21.89 8.08 -12.46
C PRO A 262 22.57 7.53 -11.20
N LEU A 263 21.75 7.07 -10.25
CA LEU A 263 22.22 6.35 -9.06
C LEU A 263 22.07 4.85 -9.31
N GLN A 264 23.19 4.12 -9.18
CA GLN A 264 23.17 2.67 -9.22
C GLN A 264 22.61 2.13 -7.90
N GLU A 265 21.55 1.32 -7.99
CA GLU A 265 20.97 0.62 -6.85
C GLU A 265 20.79 -0.85 -7.20
N ASP A 266 21.39 -1.73 -6.41
CA ASP A 266 21.15 -3.17 -6.48
C ASP A 266 19.89 -3.50 -5.68
N SER A 267 18.73 -3.11 -6.22
CA SER A 267 17.44 -3.37 -5.59
C SER A 267 16.33 -3.72 -6.59
N SER A 268 15.28 -4.39 -6.10
CA SER A 268 14.03 -4.64 -6.82
C SER A 268 13.09 -3.42 -6.86
N ALA A 269 13.55 -2.25 -6.39
CA ALA A 269 12.72 -1.05 -6.36
C ALA A 269 12.33 -0.63 -7.80
N PRO A 270 11.04 -0.34 -8.05
CA PRO A 270 10.57 0.11 -9.36
C PRO A 270 11.20 1.41 -9.88
N ALA A 271 11.59 2.30 -8.97
CA ALA A 271 12.08 3.62 -9.30
C ALA A 271 13.58 3.57 -9.52
N GLN A 272 14.02 3.97 -10.71
CA GLN A 272 15.42 4.33 -10.93
C GLN A 272 15.66 5.72 -10.36
N ARG A 273 16.70 5.89 -9.56
CA ARG A 273 16.99 7.16 -8.90
C ARG A 273 18.04 7.95 -9.65
N PHE A 274 17.93 9.26 -9.54
CA PHE A 274 18.79 10.23 -10.22
C PHE A 274 19.16 11.34 -9.25
N ARG A 275 20.35 11.92 -9.44
CA ARG A 275 20.87 13.02 -8.63
C ARG A 275 21.05 14.27 -9.48
N LEU A 276 20.54 15.38 -8.97
CA LEU A 276 20.74 16.72 -9.51
C LEU A 276 22.06 17.34 -9.00
N PRO A 277 22.60 18.39 -9.64
CA PRO A 277 23.87 18.98 -9.22
C PRO A 277 23.89 19.57 -7.81
N ASP A 278 22.73 19.97 -7.28
CA ASP A 278 22.59 20.45 -5.90
C ASP A 278 22.52 19.32 -4.85
N GLY A 279 22.63 18.06 -5.29
CA GLY A 279 22.57 16.87 -4.45
C GLY A 279 21.17 16.28 -4.28
N THR A 280 20.12 16.99 -4.73
CA THR A 280 18.73 16.51 -4.66
C THR A 280 18.59 15.19 -5.42
N THR A 281 17.86 14.24 -4.82
CA THR A 281 17.57 12.94 -5.45
C THR A 281 16.09 12.85 -5.79
N PHE A 282 15.77 12.31 -6.96
CA PHE A 282 14.42 11.98 -7.40
C PHE A 282 14.39 10.61 -8.08
N GLY A 283 13.20 10.04 -8.24
CA GLY A 283 13.02 8.75 -8.91
C GLY A 283 12.18 8.84 -10.19
N ILE A 284 12.41 7.92 -11.12
CA ILE A 284 11.50 7.67 -12.25
C ILE A 284 11.12 6.19 -12.29
N ILE A 285 9.82 5.91 -12.31
CA ILE A 285 9.25 4.57 -12.53
C ILE A 285 8.82 4.47 -13.99
N ALA A 286 9.70 3.91 -14.81
CA ALA A 286 9.53 3.79 -16.27
C ALA A 286 8.75 2.54 -16.67
N SER A 287 7.60 2.31 -16.05
CA SER A 287 6.80 1.08 -16.18
C SER A 287 6.31 0.79 -17.60
N THR A 288 6.16 1.80 -18.45
CA THR A 288 5.64 1.66 -19.82
C THR A 288 6.77 1.47 -20.83
N THR A 289 7.83 2.26 -20.72
CA THR A 289 8.93 2.27 -21.71
C THR A 289 10.09 1.35 -21.33
N THR A 290 10.37 1.18 -20.03
CA THR A 290 11.47 0.34 -19.53
C THR A 290 10.99 -0.54 -18.37
N PRO A 291 10.12 -1.54 -18.64
CA PRO A 291 9.59 -2.45 -17.63
C PRO A 291 10.69 -3.13 -16.81
N PHE A 292 10.35 -3.47 -15.57
CA PHE A 292 11.24 -4.06 -14.56
C PHE A 292 10.66 -5.37 -14.02
N CYS A 293 10.02 -6.18 -14.88
CA CYS A 293 9.44 -7.44 -14.44
C CYS A 293 10.51 -8.47 -14.07
N ALA A 294 11.68 -8.41 -14.70
CA ALA A 294 12.83 -9.28 -14.43
C ALA A 294 13.25 -9.34 -12.95
N THR A 295 13.10 -8.25 -12.20
CA THR A 295 13.47 -8.16 -10.77
C THR A 295 12.27 -8.01 -9.83
N CYS A 296 11.04 -8.17 -10.34
CA CYS A 296 9.82 -7.92 -9.58
C CYS A 296 9.56 -9.00 -8.52
N ASP A 297 9.59 -8.59 -7.26
CA ASP A 297 9.44 -9.43 -6.05
C ASP A 297 8.10 -9.23 -5.32
N ARG A 298 7.15 -8.57 -6.00
CA ARG A 298 5.88 -8.08 -5.43
C ARG A 298 4.72 -9.03 -5.68
N SER A 299 3.92 -9.21 -4.64
CA SER A 299 2.55 -9.73 -4.71
C SER A 299 1.57 -8.72 -4.12
N ARG A 300 0.27 -8.93 -4.33
CA ARG A 300 -0.80 -8.01 -3.92
C ARG A 300 -1.92 -8.80 -3.25
N LEU A 301 -2.46 -8.29 -2.15
CA LEU A 301 -3.63 -8.84 -1.47
C LEU A 301 -4.72 -7.75 -1.45
N THR A 302 -5.86 -8.05 -2.06
CA THR A 302 -7.01 -7.15 -2.07
C THR A 302 -7.68 -7.11 -0.68
N ALA A 303 -8.54 -6.11 -0.47
CA ALA A 303 -9.18 -5.91 0.83
C ALA A 303 -10.12 -7.05 1.22
N ASP A 304 -10.64 -7.82 0.26
CA ASP A 304 -11.46 -9.01 0.44
C ASP A 304 -10.68 -10.34 0.32
N GLY A 305 -9.35 -10.27 0.18
CA GLY A 305 -8.46 -11.41 0.31
C GLY A 305 -8.18 -12.22 -0.96
N LEU A 306 -8.34 -11.63 -2.14
CA LEU A 306 -7.76 -12.17 -3.37
C LEU A 306 -6.27 -11.80 -3.47
N TRP A 307 -5.44 -12.82 -3.70
CA TRP A 307 -4.01 -12.70 -3.84
C TRP A 307 -3.58 -12.72 -5.32
N PHE A 308 -2.99 -11.62 -5.78
CA PHE A 308 -2.52 -11.43 -7.14
C PHE A 308 -1.00 -11.39 -7.21
N LEU A 309 -0.44 -11.96 -8.27
CA LEU A 309 1.01 -12.07 -8.51
C LEU A 309 1.56 -10.97 -9.41
N CYS A 310 0.68 -10.18 -10.02
CA CYS A 310 0.99 -9.08 -10.91
C CYS A 310 -0.08 -7.99 -10.84
N LEU A 311 0.32 -6.74 -11.14
CA LEU A 311 -0.64 -5.64 -11.33
C LEU A 311 -1.53 -5.86 -12.56
N TYR A 312 -1.02 -6.55 -13.57
CA TYR A 312 -1.70 -6.84 -14.85
C TYR A 312 -2.44 -8.19 -14.87
N ALA A 313 -2.41 -8.94 -13.76
CA ALA A 313 -3.06 -10.25 -13.68
C ALA A 313 -4.59 -10.10 -13.87
N LYS A 314 -5.24 -11.06 -14.52
CA LYS A 314 -6.71 -11.04 -14.67
C LYS A 314 -7.41 -11.77 -13.53
N ASP A 315 -6.76 -12.77 -12.97
CA ASP A 315 -7.31 -13.64 -11.94
C ASP A 315 -6.42 -13.61 -10.69
N GLY A 316 -7.03 -13.86 -9.53
CA GLY A 316 -6.38 -13.91 -8.23
C GLY A 316 -6.76 -15.17 -7.46
N MET A 317 -5.92 -15.57 -6.50
CA MET A 317 -6.17 -16.72 -5.63
C MET A 317 -6.92 -16.27 -4.37
N ASP A 318 -8.08 -16.85 -4.09
CA ASP A 318 -8.81 -16.58 -2.84
C ASP A 318 -8.07 -17.20 -1.64
N LEU A 319 -7.59 -16.32 -0.74
CA LEU A 319 -7.00 -16.71 0.53
C LEU A 319 -7.95 -16.50 1.72
N ARG A 320 -9.02 -15.70 1.55
CA ARG A 320 -10.00 -15.41 2.59
C ARG A 320 -10.90 -16.61 2.86
N GLN A 321 -11.47 -17.21 1.81
CA GLN A 321 -12.40 -18.32 1.97
C GLN A 321 -11.73 -19.51 2.69
N PRO A 322 -10.53 -19.99 2.28
CA PRO A 322 -9.85 -21.06 3.02
C PRO A 322 -9.54 -20.67 4.47
N LEU A 323 -9.09 -19.43 4.71
CA LEU A 323 -8.80 -18.95 6.06
C LEU A 323 -10.05 -18.99 6.95
N ARG A 324 -11.18 -18.47 6.46
CA ARG A 324 -12.47 -18.47 7.19
C ARG A 324 -13.06 -19.87 7.35
N ALA A 325 -12.75 -20.79 6.44
CA ALA A 325 -13.12 -22.20 6.55
C ALA A 325 -12.27 -22.97 7.58
N GLY A 326 -11.30 -22.32 8.23
CA GLY A 326 -10.46 -22.94 9.26
C GLY A 326 -9.26 -23.69 8.71
N ALA A 327 -8.82 -23.39 7.48
CA ALA A 327 -7.58 -23.95 6.95
C ALA A 327 -6.40 -23.61 7.89
N SER A 328 -5.57 -24.61 8.14
CA SER A 328 -4.38 -24.49 8.96
C SER A 328 -3.36 -23.53 8.32
N ARG A 329 -2.46 -22.99 9.15
CA ARG A 329 -1.35 -22.15 8.68
C ARG A 329 -0.53 -22.81 7.58
N ASP A 330 -0.24 -24.10 7.73
CA ASP A 330 0.58 -24.86 6.77
C ASP A 330 -0.16 -25.07 5.43
N GLU A 331 -1.49 -25.24 5.42
CA GLU A 331 -2.29 -25.30 4.20
C GLU A 331 -2.29 -23.97 3.44
N ILE A 332 -2.46 -22.85 4.14
CA ILE A 332 -2.37 -21.51 3.52
C ILE A 332 -0.95 -21.27 3.00
N MET A 333 0.07 -21.65 3.76
CA MET A 333 1.47 -21.52 3.35
C MET A 333 1.77 -22.33 2.08
N ALA A 334 1.25 -23.57 1.99
CA ALA A 334 1.42 -24.41 0.81
C ALA A 334 0.77 -23.78 -0.43
N ARG A 335 -0.42 -23.18 -0.29
CA ARG A 335 -1.11 -22.46 -1.38
C ARG A 335 -0.30 -21.26 -1.89
N ILE A 336 0.16 -20.40 -0.98
CA ILE A 336 0.95 -19.20 -1.33
C ILE A 336 2.29 -19.63 -1.96
N ARG A 337 2.97 -20.62 -1.37
CA ARG A 337 4.23 -21.15 -1.90
C ARG A 337 4.06 -21.68 -3.32
N SER A 338 3.07 -22.55 -3.54
CA SER A 338 2.80 -23.14 -4.85
C SER A 338 2.43 -22.07 -5.88
N GLY A 339 1.56 -21.12 -5.51
CA GLY A 339 1.18 -20.01 -6.39
C GLY A 339 2.38 -19.13 -6.78
N TRP A 340 3.26 -18.81 -5.83
CA TRP A 340 4.48 -18.05 -6.14
C TRP A 340 5.45 -18.84 -7.02
N GLN A 341 5.68 -20.12 -6.72
CA GLN A 341 6.57 -20.99 -7.50
C GLN A 341 6.09 -21.18 -8.95
N ALA A 342 4.78 -21.16 -9.17
CA ALA A 342 4.16 -21.24 -10.49
C ALA A 342 4.12 -19.90 -11.25
N ARG A 343 4.45 -18.77 -10.59
CA ARG A 343 4.33 -17.42 -11.16
C ARG A 343 5.20 -17.29 -12.43
N GLN A 344 4.55 -16.88 -13.52
CA GLN A 344 5.19 -16.53 -14.80
C GLN A 344 4.92 -15.08 -15.21
N ASP A 345 4.30 -14.29 -14.33
CA ASP A 345 3.84 -12.95 -14.65
C ASP A 345 4.96 -12.00 -15.07
N ARG A 346 4.79 -11.39 -16.24
CA ARG A 346 5.62 -10.32 -16.80
C ARG A 346 4.77 -9.29 -17.53
N GLY A 347 3.65 -8.90 -16.91
CA GLY A 347 2.60 -8.08 -17.52
C GLY A 347 3.11 -6.85 -18.27
N ALA A 348 3.89 -5.98 -17.64
CA ALA A 348 4.39 -4.77 -18.31
C ALA A 348 5.31 -5.07 -19.52
N GLU A 349 6.12 -6.13 -19.45
CA GLU A 349 6.94 -6.58 -20.59
C GLU A 349 6.06 -7.12 -21.73
N GLN A 350 5.04 -7.93 -21.41
CA GLN A 350 4.06 -8.42 -22.38
C GLN A 350 3.30 -7.27 -23.04
N ARG A 351 2.91 -6.24 -22.27
CA ARG A 351 2.25 -5.03 -22.79
C ARG A 351 3.17 -4.26 -23.73
N LYS A 352 4.45 -4.11 -23.39
CA LYS A 352 5.46 -3.49 -24.26
C LYS A 352 5.69 -4.31 -25.54
N GLU A 353 5.62 -5.63 -25.47
CA GLU A 353 5.72 -6.48 -26.67
C GLU A 353 4.52 -6.31 -27.60
N LEU A 354 3.29 -6.27 -27.07
CA LEU A 354 2.09 -5.96 -27.86
C LEU A 354 2.20 -4.60 -28.54
N GLU A 355 2.82 -3.63 -27.87
CA GLU A 355 3.08 -2.31 -28.47
C GLU A 355 4.02 -2.40 -29.67
N ARG A 356 5.15 -3.11 -29.52
CA ARG A 356 6.11 -3.32 -30.60
C ARG A 356 5.47 -3.99 -31.82
N LEU A 357 4.46 -4.82 -31.60
CA LEU A 357 3.69 -5.51 -32.65
C LEU A 357 2.55 -4.65 -33.22
N GLY A 358 2.29 -3.45 -32.68
CA GLY A 358 1.22 -2.55 -33.14
C GLY A 358 -0.20 -3.02 -32.80
N ILE A 359 -0.34 -3.92 -31.81
CA ILE A 359 -1.62 -4.55 -31.44
C ILE A 359 -2.01 -4.31 -29.97
N ARG A 360 -1.40 -3.32 -29.31
CA ARG A 360 -1.71 -2.98 -27.92
C ARG A 360 -3.07 -2.30 -27.82
N ALA A 361 -4.09 -3.09 -27.49
CA ALA A 361 -5.41 -2.60 -27.07
C ALA A 361 -5.47 -2.39 -25.55
N ARG A 362 -6.54 -1.81 -25.00
CA ARG A 362 -6.73 -1.63 -23.54
C ARG A 362 -6.54 -2.95 -22.77
N LEU A 363 -6.07 -2.87 -21.53
CA LEU A 363 -5.83 -4.07 -20.71
C LEU A 363 -7.13 -4.78 -20.32
N VAL A 364 -8.10 -3.99 -19.87
CA VAL A 364 -9.44 -4.42 -19.45
C VAL A 364 -10.43 -3.42 -20.05
N GLU A 365 -11.45 -3.92 -20.74
CA GLU A 365 -12.54 -3.08 -21.23
C GLU A 365 -13.44 -2.61 -20.10
N ILE A 366 -14.07 -1.45 -20.30
CA ILE A 366 -14.88 -0.78 -19.27
C ILE A 366 -16.06 -1.64 -18.81
N GLU A 367 -16.68 -2.40 -19.71
CA GLU A 367 -17.78 -3.32 -19.39
C GLU A 367 -17.32 -4.38 -18.39
N ARG A 368 -16.11 -4.92 -18.60
CA ARG A 368 -15.56 -5.95 -17.73
C ARG A 368 -15.11 -5.39 -16.37
N LEU A 369 -14.65 -4.13 -16.31
CA LEU A 369 -14.37 -3.44 -15.04
C LEU A 369 -15.64 -3.27 -14.20
N ARG A 370 -16.78 -2.97 -14.86
CA ARG A 370 -18.08 -2.85 -14.18
C ARG A 370 -18.61 -4.20 -13.67
N GLU A 371 -18.31 -5.30 -14.37
CA GLU A 371 -18.70 -6.65 -13.98
C GLU A 371 -17.86 -7.22 -12.83
N ASP A 372 -16.55 -6.95 -12.83
CA ASP A 372 -15.62 -7.44 -11.81
C ASP A 372 -14.79 -6.29 -11.21
N PRO A 373 -15.20 -5.78 -10.03
CA PRO A 373 -14.49 -4.71 -9.34
C PRO A 373 -13.04 -5.06 -8.99
N HIS A 374 -12.70 -6.35 -8.89
CA HIS A 374 -11.33 -6.78 -8.60
C HIS A 374 -10.39 -6.50 -9.75
N LEU A 375 -10.86 -6.18 -10.95
CA LEU A 375 -10.02 -5.79 -12.08
C LEU A 375 -9.55 -4.33 -11.99
N GLU A 376 -10.17 -3.53 -11.11
CA GLU A 376 -9.81 -2.13 -10.93
C GLU A 376 -8.51 -1.94 -10.15
N MET A 377 -7.73 -0.92 -10.55
CA MET A 377 -6.47 -0.57 -9.88
C MET A 377 -6.68 -0.23 -8.41
N HIS A 378 -7.74 0.49 -8.07
CA HIS A 378 -8.02 0.91 -6.71
C HIS A 378 -8.34 -0.28 -5.78
N ALA A 379 -8.94 -1.37 -6.29
CA ALA A 379 -9.18 -2.57 -5.50
C ALA A 379 -7.88 -3.36 -5.21
N ARG A 380 -6.89 -3.26 -6.11
CA ARG A 380 -5.63 -4.02 -6.09
C ARG A 380 -4.45 -3.32 -5.40
N GLY A 381 -4.73 -2.17 -4.77
CA GLY A 381 -3.70 -1.33 -4.15
C GLY A 381 -2.72 -0.80 -5.19
N GLY A 382 -3.19 -0.12 -6.22
CA GLY A 382 -2.45 0.43 -7.38
C GLY A 382 -1.01 0.82 -7.11
#